data_AF-A0A4Q7U1J7-F1
#
_entry.id   AF-A0A4Q7U1J7-F1
#
_cell.length_a   1.000
_cell.length_b   1.000
_cell.length_c   1.000
_cell.angle_alpha   90.00
_cell.angle_beta   90.00
_cell.angle_gamma   90.00
#
_symmetry.space_group_name_H-M   'P 1'
#
loop_
_entity.id
_entity.type
_entity.pdbx_description
1 polymer ?
#
loop_
_entity_poly.entity_id
_entity_poly.type
_entity_poly.pdbx_seq_one_letter_code
_entity_poly.pdbx_strand_id
1 'polypeptide(L)'
;MKHEAKEDRTMRGLDDKTYRKRTSALKALKQDCWLCRKPIDYTLPWRHRLAFTADHVQPRSKGGHLYGEIRAAHRSCNSSRSNRVTTIDQPPKTALNW
;
A
#
# COMPACT_ATOMS: atom_id res chain seq x y z
N MET A 1 25.57 22.12 13.56
CA MET A 1 25.02 21.45 12.37
C MET A 1 25.59 20.04 12.28
N LYS A 2 25.01 19.05 12.96
CA LYS A 2 25.26 17.62 12.73
C LYS A 2 24.03 16.85 13.21
N HIS A 3 23.08 16.60 12.31
CA HIS A 3 22.09 15.55 12.54
C HIS A 3 22.61 14.33 11.79
N GLU A 4 23.44 13.57 12.49
CA GLU A 4 23.98 12.29 12.03
C GLU A 4 22.84 11.27 11.87
N ALA A 5 22.82 10.67 10.68
CA ALA A 5 21.91 9.61 10.27
C ALA A 5 22.05 8.41 11.22
N LYS A 6 21.00 8.12 12.01
CA LYS A 6 20.93 6.89 12.79
C LYS A 6 20.35 5.75 11.94
N GLU A 7 21.28 5.00 11.38
CA GLU A 7 21.28 3.57 11.11
C GLU A 7 19.98 2.91 10.64
N ASP A 8 20.03 2.56 9.35
CA ASP A 8 19.26 1.57 8.61
C ASP A 8 19.23 0.23 9.36
N ARG A 9 18.25 0.08 10.26
CA ARG A 9 17.99 -1.17 10.95
C ARG A 9 17.23 -2.10 10.02
N THR A 10 17.99 -2.72 9.13
CA THR A 10 17.60 -3.76 8.21
C THR A 10 16.60 -4.76 8.83
N MET A 11 15.45 -4.88 8.16
CA MET A 11 14.68 -6.13 8.01
C MET A 11 14.08 -6.79 9.27
N ARG A 12 13.18 -6.11 9.99
CA ARG A 12 12.07 -6.82 10.66
C ARG A 12 10.93 -7.04 9.67
N GLY A 13 10.34 -8.23 9.70
CA GLY A 13 9.33 -8.67 8.74
C GLY A 13 8.02 -7.88 8.82
N LEU A 14 7.03 -8.33 8.04
CA LEU A 14 5.68 -7.76 8.00
C LEU A 14 4.95 -7.81 9.37
N ASP A 15 5.54 -8.48 10.37
CA ASP A 15 5.11 -8.61 11.76
C ASP A 15 5.45 -7.40 12.65
N ASP A 16 5.92 -6.29 12.07
CA ASP A 16 6.22 -5.10 12.84
C ASP A 16 4.97 -4.41 13.42
N LYS A 17 4.96 -4.19 14.74
CA LYS A 17 3.86 -3.54 15.49
C LYS A 17 3.54 -2.14 14.96
N THR A 18 4.55 -1.40 14.51
CA THR A 18 4.41 -0.06 13.93
C THR A 18 3.70 -0.13 12.59
N TYR A 19 4.05 -1.12 11.76
CA TYR A 19 3.38 -1.35 10.48
C TYR A 19 1.88 -1.67 10.67
N ARG A 20 1.55 -2.51 11.65
CA ARG A 20 0.15 -2.82 12.01
C ARG A 20 -0.61 -1.58 12.49
N LYS A 21 0.02 -0.74 13.33
CA LYS A 21 -0.58 0.52 13.81
C LYS A 21 -0.85 1.50 12.66
N ARG A 22 0.11 1.67 11.75
CA ARG A 22 -0.04 2.54 10.56
C ARG A 22 -1.12 2.03 9.62
N THR A 23 -1.15 0.73 9.37
CA THR A 23 -2.19 0.08 8.55
C THR A 23 -3.58 0.27 9.17
N SER A 24 -3.73 0.11 10.49
CA SER A 24 -4.99 0.35 11.18
C SER A 24 -5.42 1.81 11.14
N ALA A 25 -4.49 2.75 11.30
CA ALA A 25 -4.77 4.18 11.19
C ALA A 25 -5.23 4.53 9.76
N LEU A 26 -4.53 4.03 8.73
CA LEU A 26 -4.93 4.19 7.34
C LEU A 26 -6.31 3.60 7.06
N LYS A 27 -6.60 2.41 7.61
CA LYS A 27 -7.92 1.78 7.49
C LYS A 27 -9.03 2.65 8.10
N ALA A 28 -8.76 3.31 9.22
CA ALA A 28 -9.71 4.18 9.91
C ALA A 28 -10.04 5.46 9.13
N LEU A 29 -9.10 5.95 8.28
CA LEU A 29 -9.33 7.12 7.43
C LEU A 29 -10.35 6.87 6.30
N LYS A 30 -10.68 5.60 6.02
CA LYS A 30 -11.65 5.19 4.99
C LYS A 30 -11.43 5.85 3.62
N GLN A 31 -10.18 6.01 3.21
CA GLN A 31 -9.83 6.62 1.92
C GLN A 31 -10.23 5.74 0.73
N ASP A 32 -10.40 6.38 -0.42
CA ASP A 32 -10.58 5.71 -1.70
C ASP A 32 -9.30 5.02 -2.16
N CYS A 33 -9.46 4.06 -3.08
CA CYS A 33 -8.34 3.36 -3.68
C CYS A 33 -7.46 4.33 -4.46
N TRP A 34 -6.19 4.51 -4.05
CA TRP A 34 -5.30 5.46 -4.71
C TRP A 34 -4.92 5.08 -6.15
N LEU A 35 -5.07 3.79 -6.50
CA LEU A 35 -4.75 3.23 -7.82
C LEU A 35 -5.89 3.41 -8.83
N CYS A 36 -7.14 3.12 -8.44
CA CYS A 36 -8.29 3.19 -9.34
C CYS A 36 -9.27 4.32 -9.03
N ARG A 37 -9.04 5.07 -7.95
CA ARG A 37 -9.85 6.20 -7.45
C ARG A 37 -11.31 5.85 -7.12
N LYS A 38 -11.60 4.57 -6.90
CA LYS A 38 -12.93 4.10 -6.48
C LYS A 38 -12.97 3.86 -4.96
N PRO A 39 -14.14 4.01 -4.32
CA PRO A 39 -14.29 3.76 -2.90
C PRO A 39 -13.94 2.30 -2.54
N ILE A 40 -13.37 2.13 -1.36
CA ILE A 40 -13.08 0.81 -0.77
C ILE A 40 -14.19 0.48 0.22
N ASP A 41 -14.77 -0.71 0.11
CA ASP A 41 -15.65 -1.23 1.14
C ASP A 41 -14.81 -1.90 2.25
N TYR A 42 -14.73 -1.21 3.38
CA TYR A 42 -13.94 -1.59 4.56
C TYR A 42 -14.60 -2.69 5.42
N THR A 43 -15.84 -3.06 5.11
CA THR A 43 -16.58 -4.15 5.78
C THR A 43 -16.27 -5.51 5.18
N LEU A 44 -15.70 -5.54 3.97
CA LEU A 44 -15.39 -6.77 3.27
C LEU A 44 -14.34 -7.63 3.99
N PRO A 45 -14.46 -8.97 3.89
CA PRO A 45 -13.46 -9.87 4.42
C PRO A 45 -12.13 -9.69 3.68
N TRP A 46 -11.01 -9.84 4.37
CA TRP A 46 -9.67 -9.52 3.84
C TRP A 46 -9.30 -10.25 2.53
N ARG A 47 -9.91 -11.42 2.27
CA ARG A 47 -9.68 -12.22 1.05
C ARG A 47 -10.44 -11.67 -0.17
N HIS A 48 -11.40 -10.77 0.02
CA HIS A 48 -12.22 -10.24 -1.06
C HIS A 48 -11.40 -9.35 -1.99
N ARG A 49 -11.70 -9.38 -3.29
CA ARG A 49 -10.99 -8.62 -4.32
C ARG A 49 -11.03 -7.11 -4.07
N LEU A 50 -12.17 -6.61 -3.59
CA LEU A 50 -12.40 -5.20 -3.26
C LEU A 50 -12.10 -4.87 -1.78
N ALA A 51 -11.51 -5.79 -1.02
CA ALA A 51 -11.14 -5.50 0.36
C ALA A 51 -9.98 -4.51 0.43
N PHE A 52 -9.91 -3.77 1.54
CA PHE A 52 -8.80 -2.88 1.86
C PHE A 52 -7.47 -3.63 1.99
N THR A 53 -6.43 -3.04 1.41
CA THR A 53 -5.02 -3.36 1.65
C THR A 53 -4.20 -2.08 1.75
N ALA A 54 -3.15 -2.09 2.59
CA ALA A 54 -2.14 -1.04 2.59
C ALA A 54 -1.10 -1.36 1.51
N ASP A 55 -0.96 -0.46 0.54
CA ASP A 55 -0.02 -0.59 -0.57
C ASP A 55 1.14 0.39 -0.39
N HIS A 56 2.37 -0.12 -0.50
CA HIS A 56 3.58 0.70 -0.38
C HIS A 56 3.82 1.44 -1.70
N VAL A 57 3.80 2.78 -1.67
CA VAL A 57 4.00 3.59 -2.88
C VAL A 57 5.35 3.30 -3.52
N GLN A 58 6.42 3.21 -2.71
CA GLN A 58 7.71 2.70 -3.16
C GLN A 58 7.86 1.23 -2.76
N PRO A 59 7.93 0.29 -3.73
CA PRO A 59 8.15 -1.12 -3.42
C PRO A 59 9.50 -1.34 -2.71
N ARG A 60 9.51 -2.26 -1.73
CA ARG A 60 10.74 -2.64 -0.99
C ARG A 60 11.89 -3.06 -1.90
N SER A 61 11.57 -3.76 -3.00
CA SER A 61 12.55 -4.25 -3.98
C SER A 61 13.25 -3.15 -4.78
N LYS A 62 12.81 -1.89 -4.67
CA LYS A 62 13.39 -0.73 -5.35
C LYS A 62 13.78 0.37 -4.35
N GLY A 63 14.26 0.00 -3.17
CA GLY A 63 14.72 0.94 -2.14
C GLY A 63 13.63 1.50 -1.21
N GLY A 64 12.42 0.92 -1.22
CA GLY A 64 11.35 1.31 -0.32
C GLY A 64 11.58 0.83 1.11
N HIS A 65 11.46 1.75 2.08
CA HIS A 65 11.50 1.39 3.50
C HIS A 65 10.17 0.74 3.95
N LEU A 66 10.21 -0.16 4.93
CA LEU A 66 9.00 -0.80 5.49
C LEU A 66 7.98 0.22 6.02
N TYR A 67 8.50 1.34 6.51
CA TYR A 67 7.76 2.52 7.00
C TYR A 67 7.66 3.65 5.98
N GLY A 68 7.86 3.35 4.69
CA GLY A 68 7.63 4.30 3.61
C GLY A 68 6.16 4.73 3.53
N GLU A 69 5.86 5.57 2.56
CA GLU A 69 4.50 6.02 2.30
C GLU A 69 3.61 4.83 1.90
N ILE A 70 2.55 4.61 2.68
CA ILE A 70 1.51 3.61 2.40
C ILE A 70 0.20 4.32 2.03
N ARG A 71 -0.54 3.75 1.08
CA ARG A 71 -1.83 4.29 0.62
C ARG A 71 -2.88 3.18 0.55
N ALA A 72 -4.16 3.58 0.66
CA ALA A 72 -5.28 2.64 0.67
C ALA A 72 -5.55 2.11 -0.74
N ALA A 73 -5.54 0.79 -0.93
CA ALA A 73 -5.82 0.16 -2.22
C ALA A 73 -6.75 -1.05 -2.07
N HIS A 74 -7.54 -1.35 -3.10
CA HIS A 74 -8.21 -2.65 -3.19
C HIS A 74 -7.18 -3.78 -3.31
N ARG A 75 -7.50 -4.94 -2.74
CA ARG A 75 -6.68 -6.15 -2.82
C ARG A 75 -6.37 -6.55 -4.27
N SER A 76 -7.33 -6.45 -5.19
CA SER A 76 -7.14 -6.74 -6.60
C SER A 76 -6.20 -5.72 -7.26
N CYS A 77 -6.41 -4.42 -7.02
CA CYS A 77 -5.57 -3.36 -7.57
C CYS A 77 -4.11 -3.49 -7.10
N ASN A 78 -3.91 -3.73 -5.80
CA ASN A 78 -2.59 -3.95 -5.22
C ASN A 78 -1.92 -5.21 -5.82
N SER A 79 -2.65 -6.33 -5.91
CA SER A 79 -2.14 -7.56 -6.51
C SER A 79 -1.78 -7.41 -7.99
N SER A 80 -2.56 -6.64 -8.76
CA SER A 80 -2.29 -6.35 -10.18
C SER A 80 -1.10 -5.41 -10.37
N ARG A 81 -0.86 -4.50 -9.42
CA ARG A 81 0.29 -3.60 -9.42
C ARG A 81 1.60 -4.37 -9.24
N SER A 82 1.62 -5.34 -8.32
CA SER A 82 2.83 -6.12 -8.01
C SER A 82 4.02 -5.20 -7.68
N ASN A 83 5.25 -5.56 -8.06
CA ASN A 83 6.46 -4.75 -7.82
C ASN A 83 6.64 -3.57 -8.82
N ARG A 84 5.59 -3.16 -9.53
CA ARG A 84 5.67 -2.07 -10.52
C ARG A 84 5.55 -0.73 -9.80
N VAL A 85 6.49 0.17 -10.07
CA VAL A 85 6.36 1.58 -9.67
C VAL A 85 5.42 2.21 -10.67
N THR A 86 4.14 2.29 -10.32
CA THR A 86 3.15 2.98 -11.14
C THR A 86 3.47 4.46 -11.10
N THR A 87 4.01 5.02 -12.18
CA THR A 87 3.89 6.45 -12.46
C THR A 87 2.38 6.73 -12.55
N ILE A 88 1.89 7.72 -11.79
CA ILE A 88 0.45 8.01 -11.57
C ILE A 88 -0.33 8.24 -12.90
N ASP A 89 0.37 8.36 -14.01
CA ASP A 89 -0.15 8.66 -15.35
C ASP A 89 -0.84 7.50 -16.08
N GLN A 90 -0.74 6.25 -15.59
CA GLN A 90 -1.39 5.13 -16.28
C GLN A 90 -2.85 4.99 -15.79
N PRO A 91 -3.87 5.27 -16.64
CA PRO A 91 -5.25 5.00 -16.28
C PRO A 91 -5.40 3.52 -15.91
N PRO A 92 -6.33 3.18 -15.00
CA PRO A 92 -6.52 1.79 -14.60
C PRO A 92 -6.77 0.97 -15.87
N LYS A 93 -5.87 0.04 -16.18
CA LYS A 93 -6.18 -1.02 -17.14
C LYS A 93 -7.32 -1.78 -16.49
N THR A 94 -8.55 -1.47 -16.91
CA THR A 94 -9.74 -2.24 -16.57
C THR A 94 -9.46 -3.66 -17.02
N ALA A 95 -8.95 -4.49 -16.12
CA ALA A 95 -8.84 -5.93 -16.33
C ALA A 95 -10.22 -6.51 -16.06
N LEU A 96 -11.12 -6.36 -17.03
CA LEU A 96 -11.84 -7.44 -17.72
C LEU A 96 -12.88 -6.80 -18.65
N ASN A 97 -12.69 -6.98 -19.95
CA ASN A 97 -13.73 -6.81 -20.97
C ASN A 97 -14.11 -8.20 -21.48
N TRP A 98 -14.89 -8.97 -20.72
CA TRP A 98 -15.77 -10.05 -21.21
C TRP A 98 -16.47 -10.71 -20.02
#